data_AF-A0A942SBQ8-F1
#
_entry.id   AF-A0A942SBQ8-F1
#
_cell.length_a   1.000
_cell.length_b   1.000
_cell.length_c   1.000
_cell.angle_alpha   90.00
_cell.angle_beta   90.00
_cell.angle_gamma   90.00
#
_symmetry.space_group_name_H-M   'P 1'
#
loop_
_entity.id
_entity.type
_entity.pdbx_description
1 polymer ?
#
loop_
_entity_poly.entity_id
_entity_poly.type
_entity_poly.pdbx_seq_one_letter_code
_entity_poly.pdbx_strand_id
1 'polypeptide(L)'
;MIPPESRVRMGGPERDFLFKPALISALKRGYGLADLRSDAIAGLTVAVVALPLSMALAIASGVPPERGLYTAIVGGFLISLLGGSRFQIGGPAGAFIVLV
;
A
#
# COMPACT_ATOMS: atom_id res chain seq x y z
N MET A 1 46.54 22.02 -26.41
CA MET A 1 46.16 22.77 -25.20
C MET A 1 44.69 22.46 -24.93
N ILE A 2 44.40 21.50 -24.06
CA ILE A 2 43.02 21.07 -23.73
C ILE A 2 42.59 21.86 -22.48
N PRO A 3 41.43 22.53 -22.46
CA PRO A 3 40.97 23.24 -21.28
C PRO A 3 40.66 22.25 -20.14
N PRO A 4 41.12 22.52 -18.92
CA PRO A 4 40.78 21.71 -17.77
C PRO A 4 39.36 22.06 -17.31
N GLU A 5 38.67 21.10 -16.69
CA GLU A 5 37.59 21.34 -15.71
C GLU A 5 36.12 21.37 -16.21
N SER A 6 35.65 20.31 -16.87
CA SER A 6 34.28 19.83 -16.63
C SER A 6 34.24 19.01 -15.33
N ARG A 7 34.39 19.69 -14.18
CA ARG A 7 34.07 19.08 -12.88
C ARG A 7 32.57 18.82 -12.84
N VAL A 8 32.17 17.66 -13.33
CA VAL A 8 30.89 17.04 -13.01
C VAL A 8 30.85 16.98 -11.49
N ARG A 9 30.09 17.91 -10.89
CA ARG A 9 29.79 17.88 -9.46
C ARG A 9 28.97 16.61 -9.22
N MET A 10 29.66 15.53 -8.88
CA MET A 10 29.07 14.40 -8.16
C MET A 10 28.69 14.91 -6.77
N GLY A 11 27.56 15.60 -6.71
CA GLY A 11 27.03 16.23 -5.51
C GLY A 11 25.98 15.34 -4.88
N GLY A 12 26.36 14.64 -3.81
CA GLY A 12 25.45 14.23 -2.75
C GLY A 12 25.34 12.72 -2.52
N PRO A 13 25.42 12.26 -1.26
CA PRO A 13 25.34 10.84 -0.93
C PRO A 13 23.92 10.29 -1.17
N GLU A 14 23.87 9.04 -1.60
CA GLU A 14 22.70 8.17 -1.83
C GLU A 14 21.74 8.07 -0.62
N ARG A 15 21.05 9.17 -0.26
CA ARG A 15 20.07 9.20 0.85
C ARG A 15 18.63 8.88 0.41
N ASP A 16 18.46 8.35 -0.81
CA ASP A 16 17.15 8.13 -1.42
C ASP A 16 16.57 6.73 -1.17
N PHE A 17 17.32 5.82 -0.53
CA PHE A 17 16.82 4.51 -0.10
C PHE A 17 16.18 4.51 1.30
N LEU A 18 16.07 5.68 1.96
CA LEU A 18 15.42 5.74 3.26
C LEU A 18 13.91 5.55 3.07
N PHE A 19 13.45 4.31 3.29
CA PHE A 19 12.05 3.93 3.29
C PHE A 19 11.22 4.92 4.14
N LYS A 20 10.48 5.79 3.46
CA LYS A 20 9.57 6.76 4.05
C LYS A 20 8.16 6.29 3.73
N PRO A 21 7.44 5.65 4.66
CA PRO A 21 6.08 5.21 4.39
C PRO A 21 5.24 6.42 3.94
N ALA A 22 4.38 6.19 2.95
CA ALA A 22 3.59 7.24 2.32
C ALA A 22 2.73 8.01 3.33
N LEU A 23 2.32 7.33 4.40
CA LEU A 23 1.58 7.92 5.52
C LEU A 23 2.34 9.08 6.19
N ILE A 24 3.65 8.91 6.43
CA ILE A 24 4.49 9.96 7.04
C ILE A 24 4.67 11.13 6.07
N SER A 25 4.77 10.85 4.77
CA SER A 25 4.87 11.88 3.75
C SER A 25 3.57 12.66 3.55
N ALA A 26 2.42 11.99 3.67
CA ALA A 26 1.09 12.59 3.60
C ALA A 26 0.80 13.49 4.80
N LEU A 27 1.10 13.01 6.02
CA LEU A 27 0.90 13.80 7.24
C LEU A 27 1.76 15.08 7.24
N LYS A 28 3.00 15.01 6.73
CA LYS A 28 3.89 16.18 6.61
C LYS A 28 3.45 17.21 5.56
N ARG A 29 2.59 16.83 4.61
CA ARG A 29 2.09 17.73 3.55
C ARG A 29 0.79 18.45 3.92
N GLY A 30 0.25 18.20 5.12
CA GLY A 30 -1.01 18.79 5.56
C GLY A 30 -2.21 17.96 5.11
N TYR A 31 -2.34 16.75 5.67
CA TYR A 31 -3.48 15.87 5.44
C TYR A 31 -4.76 16.49 6.03
N GLY A 32 -5.73 16.80 5.17
CA GLY A 32 -6.95 17.53 5.55
C GLY A 32 -8.18 16.64 5.72
N LEU A 33 -9.26 17.24 6.24
CA LEU A 33 -10.59 16.63 6.33
C LEU A 33 -11.17 16.22 4.96
N ALA A 34 -10.82 16.94 3.89
CA ALA A 34 -11.23 16.61 2.53
C ALA A 34 -10.55 15.33 2.03
N ASP A 35 -9.25 15.17 2.31
CA ASP A 35 -8.49 13.97 1.95
C ASP A 35 -9.00 12.76 2.73
N LEU A 36 -9.27 12.91 4.04
CA LEU A 36 -9.87 11.85 4.87
C LEU A 36 -11.22 11.39 4.30
N ARG A 37 -12.07 12.32 3.87
CA ARG A 37 -13.36 11.96 3.24
C ARG A 37 -13.16 11.20 1.94
N SER A 38 -12.23 11.63 1.09
CA SER A 38 -11.95 10.94 -0.17
C SER A 38 -11.39 9.54 0.07
N ASP A 39 -10.47 9.39 1.02
CA ASP A 39 -9.84 8.12 1.38
C ASP A 39 -10.86 7.17 2.03
N ALA A 40 -11.78 7.69 2.85
CA ALA A 40 -12.85 6.90 3.45
C ALA A 40 -13.82 6.35 2.39
N ILE A 41 -14.21 7.16 1.40
CA ILE A 41 -15.07 6.70 0.30
C ILE A 41 -14.34 5.64 -0.52
N ALA A 42 -13.07 5.89 -0.90
CA ALA A 42 -12.27 4.93 -1.65
C ALA A 42 -12.05 3.61 -0.89
N GLY A 43 -11.76 3.69 0.41
CA GLY A 43 -11.60 2.53 1.27
C GLY A 43 -12.89 1.72 1.41
N LEU A 44 -14.04 2.38 1.48
CA LEU A 44 -15.35 1.71 1.53
C LEU A 44 -15.64 0.95 0.23
N THR A 45 -15.40 1.56 -0.94
CA THR A 45 -15.60 0.87 -2.23
C THR A 45 -14.72 -0.38 -2.33
N VAL A 46 -13.46 -0.27 -1.91
CA VAL A 46 -12.53 -1.41 -1.87
C VAL A 46 -13.00 -2.47 -0.89
N ALA A 47 -13.45 -2.09 0.32
CA ALA A 47 -13.92 -3.03 1.34
C ALA A 47 -15.11 -3.87 0.84
N VAL A 48 -16.07 -3.24 0.16
CA VAL A 48 -17.24 -3.95 -0.42
C VAL A 48 -16.83 -5.04 -1.40
N VAL A 49 -15.78 -4.81 -2.21
CA VAL A 49 -15.27 -5.82 -3.15
C VAL A 49 -14.40 -6.87 -2.44
N ALA A 50 -13.62 -6.46 -1.43
CA ALA A 50 -12.69 -7.34 -0.72
C ALA A 50 -13.40 -8.35 0.20
N LEU A 51 -14.54 -7.99 0.80
CA LEU A 51 -15.32 -8.86 1.68
C LEU A 51 -15.71 -10.20 1.00
N PRO A 52 -16.46 -10.21 -0.13
CA PRO A 52 -16.83 -11.45 -0.80
C PRO A 52 -15.61 -12.20 -1.34
N LEU A 53 -14.59 -11.49 -1.84
CA LEU A 53 -13.37 -12.11 -2.35
C LEU A 53 -12.61 -12.87 -1.24
N SER A 54 -12.48 -12.29 -0.04
CA SER A 54 -11.81 -12.96 1.08
C SER A 54 -12.56 -14.20 1.56
N MET A 55 -13.90 -14.14 1.59
CA MET A 55 -14.74 -15.27 1.96
C MET A 55 -14.62 -16.39 0.92
N ALA A 56 -14.60 -16.04 -0.37
CA ALA A 56 -14.40 -17.00 -1.45
C ALA A 56 -13.04 -17.72 -1.34
N LEU A 57 -11.96 -16.98 -1.06
CA LEU A 57 -10.62 -17.57 -0.87
C LEU A 57 -10.57 -18.49 0.36
N ALA A 58 -11.21 -18.11 1.47
CA ALA A 58 -11.28 -18.95 2.66
C ALA A 58 -12.00 -20.28 2.37
N ILE A 59 -13.15 -20.23 1.69
CA ILE A 59 -13.91 -21.41 1.29
C ILE A 59 -13.10 -22.28 0.33
N ALA A 60 -12.43 -21.67 -0.67
CA ALA A 60 -11.55 -22.38 -1.60
C ALA A 60 -10.39 -23.09 -0.87
N SER A 61 -9.89 -22.49 0.22
CA SER A 61 -8.83 -23.07 1.06
C SER A 61 -9.31 -24.12 2.06
N GLY A 62 -10.60 -24.48 2.06
CA GLY A 62 -11.17 -25.44 3.02
C GLY A 62 -11.20 -24.94 4.46
N VAL A 63 -11.12 -23.62 4.69
CA VAL A 63 -11.22 -23.02 6.03
C VAL A 63 -12.51 -22.23 6.21
N PRO A 64 -12.96 -21.99 7.46
CA PRO A 64 -14.14 -21.17 7.71
C PRO A 64 -13.98 -19.73 7.15
N PRO A 65 -15.04 -19.14 6.59
CA PRO A 65 -15.00 -17.82 5.95
C PRO A 65 -14.56 -16.71 6.90
N GLU A 66 -14.81 -16.86 8.21
CA GLU A 66 -14.36 -15.88 9.21
C GLU A 66 -12.84 -15.69 9.18
N ARG A 67 -12.07 -16.75 8.88
CA ARG A 67 -10.61 -16.67 8.78
C ARG A 67 -10.15 -15.81 7.61
N GLY A 68 -10.84 -15.88 6.47
CA GLY A 68 -10.56 -15.01 5.31
C GLY A 68 -10.80 -13.53 5.63
N LEU A 69 -11.84 -13.24 6.41
CA LEU A 69 -12.14 -11.88 6.86
C LEU A 69 -11.06 -11.35 7.80
N TYR A 70 -10.64 -12.13 8.79
CA TYR A 70 -9.59 -11.71 9.72
C TYR A 70 -8.26 -11.42 9.01
N THR A 71 -7.85 -12.28 8.08
CA THR A 71 -6.60 -12.08 7.33
C THR A 71 -6.69 -10.88 6.39
N ALA A 72 -7.84 -10.66 5.74
CA ALA A 72 -8.05 -9.50 4.88
C ALA A 72 -7.96 -8.18 5.68
N ILE A 73 -8.55 -8.12 6.88
CA ILE A 73 -8.51 -6.92 7.73
C ILE A 73 -7.08 -6.65 8.21
N VAL A 74 -6.44 -7.64 8.84
CA VAL A 74 -5.11 -7.46 9.45
C VAL A 74 -4.06 -7.24 8.37
N GLY A 75 -4.04 -8.07 7.32
CA GLY A 75 -3.11 -7.94 6.21
C GLY A 75 -3.31 -6.63 5.46
N GLY A 76 -4.56 -6.26 5.16
CA GLY A 76 -4.86 -5.01 4.48
C GLY A 76 -4.43 -3.78 5.26
N PHE A 77 -4.66 -3.78 6.57
CA PHE A 77 -4.22 -2.71 7.47
C PHE A 77 -2.68 -2.60 7.51
N LEU A 78 -1.98 -3.72 7.73
CA LEU A 78 -0.51 -3.72 7.80
C LEU A 78 0.15 -3.28 6.49
N ILE A 79 -0.35 -3.75 5.34
CA ILE A 79 0.15 -3.36 4.02
C ILE A 79 -0.08 -1.87 3.76
N SER A 80 -1.26 -1.35 4.14
CA SER A 80 -1.60 0.07 3.95
C SER A 80 -0.78 0.97 4.89
N LEU A 81 -0.53 0.53 6.12
CA LEU A 81 0.25 1.26 7.12
C LEU A 81 1.74 1.32 6.78
N LEU A 82 2.30 0.20 6.31
CA LEU A 82 3.69 0.07 5.91
C LEU A 82 3.90 0.39 4.43
N GLY A 83 2.87 0.90 3.74
CA GLY A 83 2.91 1.12 2.30
C GLY A 83 3.79 2.31 1.89
N GLY A 84 4.41 2.19 0.71
CA GLY A 84 5.23 3.25 0.11
C GLY A 84 4.43 4.22 -0.78
N SER A 85 3.17 3.91 -1.10
CA SER A 85 2.32 4.72 -1.97
C SER A 85 1.04 5.19 -1.28
N ARG A 86 0.62 6.43 -1.59
CA ARG A 86 -0.63 7.05 -1.13
C ARG A 86 -1.90 6.33 -1.61
N PHE A 87 -1.79 5.51 -2.65
CA PHE A 87 -2.90 4.77 -3.24
C PHE A 87 -2.68 3.25 -3.14
N GLN A 88 -1.82 2.81 -2.22
CA GLN A 88 -1.60 1.39 -2.01
C GLN A 88 -2.79 0.78 -1.28
N ILE A 89 -3.33 -0.28 -1.86
CA ILE A 89 -4.44 -1.03 -1.29
C ILE A 89 -3.91 -2.40 -0.88
N GLY A 90 -3.96 -2.70 0.41
CA GLY A 90 -3.75 -4.04 0.93
C GLY A 90 -5.07 -4.80 0.98
N GLY A 91 -5.18 -5.92 0.27
CA GLY A 91 -6.37 -6.75 0.27
C GLY A 91 -6.10 -8.15 -0.30
N PRO A 92 -7.09 -9.06 -0.20
CA PRO A 92 -6.99 -10.40 -0.78
C PRO A 92 -6.73 -10.31 -2.29
N ALA A 93 -5.58 -10.80 -2.74
CA ALA A 93 -5.18 -10.70 -4.13
C ALA A 93 -5.77 -11.87 -4.94
N GLY A 94 -6.68 -11.55 -5.87
CA GLY A 94 -7.34 -12.55 -6.72
C GLY A 94 -6.38 -13.39 -7.55
N ALA A 95 -5.17 -12.88 -7.84
CA ALA A 95 -4.12 -13.64 -8.52
C ALA A 95 -3.69 -14.92 -7.78
N PHE A 96 -3.87 -14.99 -6.46
CA PHE A 96 -3.48 -16.14 -5.65
C PHE A 96 -4.59 -17.21 -5.54
N ILE A 97 -5.77 -17.01 -6.13
CA ILE A 97 -6.88 -17.98 -6.04
C ILE A 97 -6.57 -19.33 -6.70
N VAL A 98 -5.59 -19.39 -7.62
CA VAL A 98 -5.22 -20.62 -8.34
C VAL A 98 -4.18 -21.45 -7.57
N LEU A 99 -3.50 -20.85 -6.58
CA LEU A 99 -2.42 -21.49 -5.82
C LEU A 99 -2.91 -22.35 -4.65
N VAL A 100 -4.20 -22.27 -4.32
CA VAL A 100 -4.85 -22.97 -3.21
C VAL A 100 -5.39 -24.33 -3.63
#